data_AF-A0A3D0H744-F1
#
_entry.id   AF-A0A3D0H744-F1
#
_cell.length_a   1.000
_cell.length_b   1.000
_cell.length_c   1.000
_cell.angle_alpha   90.00
_cell.angle_beta   90.00
_cell.angle_gamma   90.00
#
_symmetry.space_group_name_H-M   'P 1'
#
loop_
_entity.id
_entity.type
_entity.pdbx_description
1 polymer ?
#
loop_
_entity_poly.entity_id
_entity_poly.type
_entity_poly.pdbx_seq_one_letter_code
_entity_poly.pdbx_strand_id
1 'polypeptide(L)' 'MNSPSNTGKQLLELLRTNEGRYLSGALLATELGITRTAIWKHIHALKERGYPITSHPKKGYQLLGTPDLL' A
#
# COMPACT_ATOMS: atom_id res chain seq x y z
N MET A 1 -10.79 5.69 19.12
CA MET A 1 -11.00 5.22 17.73
C MET A 1 -9.67 5.30 17.01
N ASN A 2 -9.03 4.15 16.75
CA ASN A 2 -7.97 3.88 15.76
C ASN A 2 -7.44 2.48 16.10
N SER A 3 -8.20 1.46 15.67
CA SER A 3 -7.84 0.06 15.88
C SER A 3 -6.64 -0.30 14.99
N PRO A 4 -5.52 -0.81 15.53
CA PRO A 4 -4.29 -1.11 14.78
C PRO A 4 -4.42 -2.28 13.78
N SER A 5 -5.59 -2.90 13.66
CA SER A 5 -5.80 -4.15 12.93
C SER A 5 -6.10 -3.98 11.44
N ASN A 6 -6.43 -2.77 10.95
CA ASN A 6 -7.00 -2.59 9.60
C ASN A 6 -6.15 -1.75 8.61
N THR A 7 -4.97 -1.27 9.02
CA THR A 7 -4.14 -0.36 8.21
C THR A 7 -3.63 -0.98 6.91
N GLY A 8 -3.36 -2.29 6.90
CA GLY A 8 -2.96 -3.00 5.68
C GLY A 8 -4.06 -3.08 4.62
N LYS A 9 -5.33 -3.23 5.03
CA LYS A 9 -6.48 -3.19 4.11
C LYS A 9 -6.69 -1.78 3.56
N GLN A 10 -6.60 -0.75 4.41
CA GLN A 10 -6.72 0.65 3.99
C GLN A 10 -5.60 1.04 3.01
N LEU A 11 -4.36 0.57 3.25
CA LEU A 11 -3.24 0.77 2.33
C LEU A 11 -3.51 0.12 0.96
N LEU A 12 -4.02 -1.11 0.95
CA LEU A 12 -4.40 -1.79 -0.28
C LEU A 12 -5.51 -1.04 -1.01
N GLU A 13 -6.55 -0.60 -0.31
CA GLU A 13 -7.62 0.22 -0.90
C GLU A 13 -7.09 1.54 -1.47
N LEU A 14 -6.21 2.25 -0.76
CA LEU A 14 -5.59 3.47 -1.26
C LEU A 14 -4.82 3.24 -2.56
N LEU A 15 -4.04 2.15 -2.61
CA LEU A 15 -3.31 1.75 -3.81
C LEU A 15 -4.23 1.30 -4.94
N ARG A 16 -5.35 0.65 -4.63
CA ARG A 16 -6.35 0.18 -5.61
C ARG A 16 -7.16 1.34 -6.20
N THR A 17 -7.61 2.28 -5.37
CA THR A 17 -8.33 3.48 -5.81
C THR A 17 -7.44 4.40 -6.64
N ASN A 18 -6.12 4.33 -6.42
CA ASN A 18 -5.10 5.02 -7.22
C ASN A 18 -4.32 4.05 -8.12
N GLU A 19 -4.95 2.96 -8.57
CA GLU A 19 -4.33 2.01 -9.49
C GLU A 19 -3.81 2.76 -10.73
N GLY A 20 -2.63 2.37 -11.22
CA GLY A 20 -1.98 3.07 -12.32
C GLY A 20 -1.25 4.38 -11.91
N ARG A 21 -1.29 4.78 -10.64
CA ARG A 21 -0.51 5.92 -10.12
C ARG A 21 0.51 5.50 -9.06
N TYR A 22 1.61 6.25 -8.99
CA TYR A 22 2.61 6.10 -7.94
C TYR A 22 2.23 6.96 -6.73
N LEU A 23 2.10 6.33 -5.57
CA LEU A 23 1.86 6.98 -4.29
C LEU A 23 3.14 7.01 -3.45
N SER A 24 3.56 8.20 -3.05
CA SER A 24 4.71 8.38 -2.17
C SER A 24 4.50 7.68 -0.83
N GLY A 25 5.49 6.94 -0.35
CA GLY A 25 5.42 6.29 0.97
C GLY A 25 5.23 7.27 2.14
N ALA A 26 5.65 8.54 1.97
CA ALA A 26 5.39 9.61 2.93
C ALA A 26 3.91 10.04 2.92
N LEU A 27 3.29 10.13 1.75
CA LEU A 27 1.86 10.43 1.63
C LEU A 27 1.03 9.31 2.27
N LEU A 28 1.32 8.06 1.92
CA LEU A 28 0.63 6.90 2.51
C LEU A 28 0.79 6.83 4.03
N ALA A 29 1.99 7.15 4.53
CA ALA A 29 2.27 7.24 5.97
C ALA A 29 1.41 8.31 6.65
N THR A 30 1.30 9.50 6.06
CA THR A 30 0.46 10.59 6.58
C THR A 30 -1.03 10.24 6.54
N GLU A 31 -1.54 9.75 5.39
CA GLU A 31 -2.94 9.38 5.21
C GLU A 31 -3.40 8.28 6.19
N LEU A 32 -2.53 7.30 6.44
CA LEU A 32 -2.82 6.18 7.34
C LEU A 32 -2.40 6.44 8.79
N GLY A 33 -1.73 7.57 9.07
CA GLY A 33 -1.20 7.90 10.40
C GLY A 33 -0.15 6.90 10.91
N ILE A 34 0.62 6.27 10.02
CA ILE A 34 1.65 5.28 10.38
C ILE A 34 3.02 5.63 9.83
N THR A 35 4.06 4.96 10.31
CA THR A 35 5.43 5.21 9.84
C THR A 35 5.69 4.60 8.47
N ARG A 36 6.66 5.16 7.74
CA ARG A 36 7.14 4.59 6.46
C ARG A 36 7.58 3.13 6.58
N THR A 37 8.11 2.74 7.74
CA THR A 37 8.49 1.36 8.05
C THR A 37 7.27 0.44 8.15
N ALA A 38 6.17 0.91 8.77
CA ALA A 38 4.91 0.16 8.81
C ALA A 38 4.31 0.02 7.40
N ILE A 39 4.39 1.07 6.57
CA ILE A 39 4.01 0.97 5.15
C ILE A 39 4.79 -0.14 4.47
N TRP A 40 6.13 -0.16 4.59
CA TRP A 40 6.96 -1.21 3.99
C TRP A 40 6.56 -2.61 4.48
N LYS A 41 6.31 -2.80 5.78
CA LYS A 41 5.82 -4.07 6.33
C LYS A 41 4.49 -4.50 5.70
N HIS A 42 3.54 -3.58 5.55
CA HIS A 42 2.25 -3.88 4.92
C HIS A 42 2.39 -4.18 3.42
N ILE A 43 3.16 -3.37 2.67
CA ILE A 43 3.45 -3.62 1.25
C ILE A 43 4.10 -4.98 1.08
N HIS A 44 5.08 -5.32 1.92
CA HIS A 44 5.72 -6.62 1.90
C HIS A 44 4.70 -7.75 2.15
N ALA A 45 3.89 -7.63 3.20
CA ALA A 45 2.84 -8.62 3.50
C ALA A 45 1.81 -8.77 2.36
N LEU A 46 1.50 -7.70 1.62
CA LEU A 46 0.63 -7.75 0.45
C LEU A 46 1.33 -8.44 -0.74
N LYS A 47 2.62 -8.15 -0.98
CA LYS A 47 3.41 -8.87 -1.99
C LYS A 47 3.44 -10.37 -1.72
N GLU A 48 3.66 -10.77 -0.47
CA GLU A 48 3.65 -12.18 -0.04
C GLU A 48 2.28 -12.85 -0.23
N ARG A 49 1.19 -12.08 -0.25
CA ARG A 49 -0.17 -12.56 -0.56
C ARG A 49 -0.46 -12.66 -2.05
N GLY A 50 0.48 -12.29 -2.92
CA GLY A 50 0.32 -12.33 -4.37
C GLY A 50 -0.16 -11.01 -4.99
N TYR A 51 -0.17 -9.90 -4.25
CA TYR A 51 -0.48 -8.60 -4.85
C TYR A 51 0.74 -8.04 -5.59
N PRO A 52 0.64 -7.74 -6.91
CA PRO A 52 1.76 -7.23 -7.69
C PRO A 52 1.96 -5.73 -7.43
N ILE A 53 2.60 -5.40 -6.30
CA ILE A 53 2.91 -4.01 -5.93
C ILE A 53 4.34 -3.69 -6.38
N THR A 54 4.53 -2.65 -7.18
CA THR A 54 5.87 -2.14 -7.49
C THR A 54 6.25 -1.00 -6.56
N SER A 55 7.55 -0.86 -6.31
CA SER A 55 8.13 0.22 -5.53
C SER A 55 9.25 0.84 -6.34
N HIS A 56 9.13 2.13 -6.67
CA HIS A 56 10.12 2.83 -7.46
C HIS A 56 10.80 3.92 -6.62
N PRO A 57 12.15 3.96 -6.58
CA PRO A 57 12.87 5.03 -5.91
C PRO A 57 12.44 6.39 -6.49
N LYS A 58 12.20 7.37 -5.61
CA LYS A 58 11.69 8.72 -5.91
C LYS A 58 10.22 8.84 -6.38
N LYS A 59 9.53 7.76 -6.75
CA LYS A 59 8.09 7.81 -7.10
C LYS A 59 7.17 7.24 -6.02
N GLY A 60 7.61 6.21 -5.30
CA GLY A 60 6.83 5.57 -4.25
C GLY A 60 6.32 4.18 -4.63
N TYR A 61 5.09 3.85 -4.25
CA TYR A 61 4.47 2.54 -4.41
C TYR A 61 3.30 2.61 -5.39
N GLN A 62 3.15 1.58 -6.21
CA GLN A 62 2.06 1.47 -7.19
C GLN A 62 1.57 0.03 -7.22
N LEU A 63 0.26 -0.15 -7.24
CA LEU A 63 -0.35 -1.44 -7.58
C LEU A 63 -0.29 -1.61 -9.10
N LEU A 64 0.38 -2.68 -9.57
CA LEU A 64 0.49 -2.98 -11.01
C LEU A 64 -0.78 -3.64 -11.56
N GLY A 65 -1.61 -4.19 -10.69
CA GLY A 65 -2.91 -4.73 -11.01
C GLY A 65 -3.53 -5.36 -9.79
N THR A 66 -4.86 -5.44 -9.74
CA THR A 66 -5.53 -6.34 -8.83
C THR A 66 -5.33 -7.79 -9.31
N PRO A 67 -4.88 -8.72 -8.45
CA PRO A 67 -5.07 -10.12 -8.75
C PRO A 67 -6.58 -10.31 -8.86
N ASP A 68 -7.02 -10.68 -10.06
CA ASP A 68 -8.39 -11.09 -10.37
C ASP A 68 -8.62 -12.42 -9.63
N LEU A 69 -8.82 -12.33 -8.32
CA LEU A 69 -9.36 -13.41 -7.50
C LEU A 69 -10.85 -13.13 -7.38
N LEU A 70 -11.53 -13.37 -8.50
CA LEU A 70 -12.99 -13.50 -8.60
C LEU A 70 -13.38 -14.94 -8.23
#